data_AF-A0A7S3C2F4-F1
#
_entry.id   AF-A0A7S3C2F4-F1
#
_cell.length_a   1.000
_cell.length_b   1.000
_cell.length_c   1.000
_cell.angle_alpha   90.00
_cell.angle_beta   90.00
_cell.angle_gamma   90.00
#
_symmetry.space_group_name_H-M   'P 1'
#
loop_
_entity.id
_entity.type
_entity.pdbx_description
1 polymer ?
#
loop_
_entity_poly.entity_id
_entity_poly.type
_entity_poly.pdbx_seq_one_letter_code
_entity_poly.pdbx_strand_id
1 'polypeptide(L)'
;GAEVSSGLRLSAAPLACASLGQVYKASSSDGEVMAVKVQRPGALAAVCLDVAIIRTVGPTLYKLNEPDGNLDALALIDEWGTRFVDELDYRLERRNGEDFLEAMSCRRDALGSAVRAPRPVGELCS
;
A
#
# COMPACT_ATOMS: atom_id res chain seq x y z
N GLY A 1 2.42 -22.10 10.83
CA GLY A 1 1.77 -20.78 10.70
C GLY A 1 2.11 -19.99 11.95
N ALA A 2 2.36 -18.69 11.82
CA ALA A 2 2.56 -17.83 12.99
C ALA A 2 1.19 -17.42 13.55
N GLU A 3 1.07 -17.44 14.87
CA GLU A 3 -0.12 -16.97 15.60
C GLU A 3 0.14 -15.52 15.98
N VAL A 4 -0.74 -14.61 15.55
CA VAL A 4 -0.67 -13.18 15.88
C VAL A 4 -1.48 -12.94 17.15
N SER A 5 -1.13 -11.91 17.93
CA SER A 5 -1.75 -11.58 19.23
C SER A 5 -3.28 -11.40 19.22
N SER A 6 -3.91 -11.38 18.04
CA SER A 6 -5.35 -11.27 17.81
C SER A 6 -6.09 -12.60 17.58
N GLY A 7 -5.43 -13.76 17.76
CA GLY A 7 -6.07 -15.07 17.54
C GLY A 7 -6.13 -15.51 16.07
N LEU A 8 -5.41 -14.80 15.19
CA LEU A 8 -5.30 -15.13 13.77
C LEU A 8 -4.17 -16.13 13.51
N ARG A 9 -4.46 -17.09 12.63
CA ARG A 9 -3.46 -18.00 12.07
C ARG A 9 -3.10 -17.59 10.65
N LEU A 10 -1.84 -17.19 10.45
CA LEU A 10 -1.31 -16.84 9.14
C LEU A 10 -0.75 -18.05 8.39
N SER A 11 -0.89 -18.04 7.05
CA SER A 11 -0.17 -18.96 6.18
C SER A 11 1.35 -18.80 6.34
N ALA A 12 2.10 -19.89 6.13
CA ALA A 12 3.56 -19.85 6.26
C ALA A 12 4.22 -19.01 5.17
N ALA A 13 3.70 -19.08 3.94
CA ALA A 13 4.16 -18.30 2.81
C ALA A 13 3.17 -17.18 2.47
N PRO A 14 3.65 -16.04 1.94
CA PRO A 14 2.78 -15.02 1.40
C PRO A 14 2.04 -15.56 0.17
N LEU A 15 0.78 -15.13 0.01
CA LEU A 15 -0.02 -15.36 -1.19
C LEU A 15 0.35 -14.40 -2.32
N ALA A 16 0.72 -13.16 -1.98
CA ALA A 16 1.01 -12.11 -2.96
C ALA A 16 1.94 -11.04 -2.39
N CYS A 17 2.54 -10.24 -3.27
CA CYS A 17 3.15 -8.94 -2.91
C CYS A 17 2.14 -7.82 -3.16
N ALA A 18 2.13 -6.81 -2.30
CA ALA A 18 1.27 -5.64 -2.43
C ALA A 18 2.09 -4.38 -2.14
N SER A 19 2.54 -3.70 -3.20
CA SER A 19 3.45 -2.55 -3.12
C SER A 19 4.60 -2.79 -2.11
N LEU A 20 4.61 -2.05 -0.98
CA LEU A 20 5.61 -2.09 0.09
C LEU A 20 5.39 -3.19 1.16
N GLY A 21 4.38 -4.05 0.97
CA GLY A 21 3.99 -5.11 1.89
C GLY A 21 3.86 -6.49 1.25
N GLN A 22 3.51 -7.47 2.10
CA GLN A 22 3.25 -8.85 1.71
C GLN A 22 1.85 -9.26 2.19
N VAL A 23 1.12 -9.99 1.36
CA VAL A 23 -0.24 -10.44 1.69
C VAL A 23 -0.20 -11.92 2.06
N TYR A 24 -0.77 -12.24 3.21
CA TYR A 24 -0.89 -13.59 3.74
C TYR A 24 -2.35 -14.02 3.79
N LYS A 25 -2.59 -15.33 3.66
CA LYS A 25 -3.89 -15.89 4.03
C LYS A 25 -3.95 -15.93 5.55
N ALA A 26 -5.08 -15.53 6.12
CA ALA A 26 -5.34 -15.71 7.54
C ALA A 26 -6.70 -16.38 7.78
N SER A 27 -6.80 -17.06 8.91
CA SER A 27 -8.07 -17.60 9.43
C SER A 27 -8.25 -17.19 10.89
N SER A 28 -9.44 -16.67 11.21
CA SER A 28 -9.87 -16.40 12.59
C SER A 28 -10.20 -17.71 13.33
N SER A 29 -10.30 -17.66 14.66
CA SER A 29 -10.80 -18.76 15.50
C SER A 29 -12.20 -19.22 15.08
N ASP A 30 -13.02 -18.31 14.57
CA ASP A 30 -14.40 -18.57 14.15
C ASP A 30 -14.49 -19.12 12.71
N GLY A 31 -13.34 -19.33 12.05
CA GLY A 31 -13.26 -19.89 10.70
C GLY A 31 -13.36 -18.86 9.56
N GLU A 32 -13.52 -17.56 9.86
CA GLU A 32 -13.49 -16.51 8.83
C GLU A 32 -12.11 -16.46 8.15
N VAL A 33 -12.11 -16.50 6.81
CA VAL A 33 -10.89 -16.42 5.99
C VAL A 33 -10.72 -15.00 5.48
N MET A 34 -9.52 -14.46 5.66
CA MET A 34 -9.20 -13.09 5.27
C MET A 34 -7.80 -12.97 4.66
N ALA A 35 -7.58 -11.87 3.93
CA ALA A 35 -6.27 -11.48 3.45
C ALA A 35 -5.67 -10.46 4.42
N VAL A 36 -4.43 -10.70 4.87
CA VAL A 36 -3.72 -9.80 5.78
C VAL A 36 -2.50 -9.25 5.07
N LYS A 37 -2.49 -7.95 4.82
CA LYS A 37 -1.32 -7.23 4.29
C LYS A 37 -0.43 -6.82 5.45
N VAL A 38 0.81 -7.29 5.45
CA VAL A 38 1.82 -7.03 6.47
C VAL A 38 2.91 -6.13 5.87
N GLN A 39 3.17 -5.01 6.52
CA GLN A 39 4.28 -4.13 6.15
C GLN A 39 5.61 -4.82 6.45
N ARG A 40 6.59 -4.68 5.54
CA ARG A 40 7.93 -5.22 5.78
C ARG A 40 8.60 -4.47 6.94
N PRO A 41 9.30 -5.16 7.85
CA PRO A 41 10.08 -4.50 8.88
C PRO A 41 11.07 -3.50 8.26
N GLY A 42 11.08 -2.27 8.77
CA GLY A 42 11.97 -1.21 8.29
C GLY A 42 11.58 -0.57 6.94
N ALA A 43 10.39 -0.86 6.40
CA ALA A 43 9.95 -0.32 5.11
C ALA A 43 10.01 1.21 5.04
N LEU A 44 9.58 1.91 6.09
CA LEU A 44 9.65 3.37 6.16
C LEU A 44 11.09 3.89 6.04
N ALA A 45 12.01 3.32 6.81
CA ALA A 45 13.41 3.75 6.79
C ALA A 45 14.05 3.48 5.42
N ALA A 46 13.76 2.33 4.79
CA ALA A 46 14.24 2.00 3.46
C ALA A 46 13.71 2.98 2.40
N VAL A 47 12.40 3.23 2.38
CA VAL A 47 11.78 4.18 1.45
C VAL A 47 12.34 5.59 1.62
N CYS A 48 12.45 6.08 2.85
CA CYS A 48 13.00 7.42 3.10
C CYS A 48 14.46 7.54 2.63
N LEU A 49 15.27 6.50 2.84
CA LEU A 49 16.65 6.46 2.37
C LEU A 49 16.72 6.50 0.85
N ASP A 50 15.92 5.68 0.17
CA ASP A 50 15.87 5.63 -1.29
C ASP A 50 15.47 6.99 -1.89
N VAL A 51 14.41 7.61 -1.34
CA VAL A 51 13.97 8.96 -1.76
C VAL A 51 15.07 9.99 -1.51
N ALA A 52 15.76 9.94 -0.37
CA ALA A 52 16.86 10.87 -0.08
C ALA A 52 18.03 10.73 -1.06
N ILE A 53 18.40 9.49 -1.41
CA ILE A 53 19.45 9.22 -2.39
C ILE A 53 19.03 9.76 -3.76
N ILE A 54 17.83 9.39 -4.23
CA ILE A 54 17.30 9.81 -5.53
C ILE A 54 17.18 11.33 -5.61
N ARG A 55 16.71 11.98 -4.54
CA ARG A 55 16.64 13.44 -4.46
C ARG A 55 18.01 14.11 -4.57
N THR A 56 19.04 13.48 -4.01
CA THR A 56 20.41 14.01 -4.00
C THR A 56 21.07 13.91 -5.37
N VAL A 57 20.93 12.78 -6.07
CA VAL A 57 21.65 12.53 -7.33
C VAL A 57 20.80 12.70 -8.59
N GLY A 58 19.48 12.52 -8.47
CA GLY A 58 18.53 12.47 -9.57
C GLY A 58 18.48 13.73 -10.42
N PRO A 59 18.34 14.94 -9.85
CA PRO A 59 18.31 16.18 -10.64
C PRO A 59 19.58 16.40 -11.46
N THR A 60 20.74 16.05 -10.90
CA THR A 60 22.04 16.15 -11.60
C THR A 60 22.12 15.15 -12.74
N LEU A 61 21.76 13.88 -12.49
CA LEU A 61 21.73 12.85 -13.53
C LEU A 61 20.74 13.19 -14.64
N TYR A 62 19.57 13.72 -14.30
CA TYR A 62 18.58 14.16 -15.28
C TYR A 62 19.15 15.24 -16.20
N LYS A 63 19.74 16.31 -15.64
CA LYS A 63 20.36 17.39 -16.45
C LYS A 63 21.52 16.92 -17.31
N LEU A 64 22.28 15.91 -16.89
CA LEU A 64 23.38 15.35 -17.68
C LEU A 64 22.88 14.54 -18.90
N ASN A 65 21.76 13.83 -18.76
CA ASN A 65 21.19 13.01 -19.82
C ASN A 65 20.25 13.81 -20.74
N GLU A 66 19.53 14.78 -20.19
CA GLU A 66 18.55 15.64 -20.88
C GLU A 66 18.85 17.13 -20.61
N PRO A 67 19.91 17.70 -21.23
CA PRO A 67 20.34 19.08 -20.95
C PRO A 67 19.30 20.14 -21.31
N ASP A 68 18.51 19.88 -22.36
CA ASP A 68 17.43 20.75 -22.84
C ASP A 68 16.05 20.37 -22.23
N GLY A 69 16.05 19.47 -21.24
CA GLY A 69 14.84 18.99 -20.58
C GLY A 69 14.20 20.05 -19.68
N ASN A 70 12.89 20.26 -19.83
CA ASN A 70 12.11 21.21 -19.03
C ASN A 70 11.37 20.58 -17.85
N LEU A 71 11.64 19.31 -17.53
CA LEU A 71 11.02 18.64 -16.39
C LEU A 71 11.60 19.18 -15.08
N ASP A 72 10.73 19.58 -14.15
CA ASP A 72 11.13 19.78 -12.76
C ASP A 72 11.29 18.43 -12.06
N ALA A 73 12.47 17.83 -12.25
CA ALA A 73 12.81 16.54 -11.68
C ALA A 73 12.74 16.56 -10.13
N LEU A 74 13.03 17.71 -9.51
CA LEU A 74 13.02 17.82 -8.06
C LEU A 74 11.59 17.78 -7.50
N ALA A 75 10.69 18.55 -8.12
CA ALA A 75 9.27 18.54 -7.76
C ALA A 75 8.63 17.16 -7.99
N LEU A 76 9.00 16.48 -9.08
CA LEU A 76 8.53 15.12 -9.35
C LEU A 76 8.98 14.12 -8.26
N ILE A 77 10.25 14.19 -7.86
CA ILE A 77 10.80 13.34 -6.80
C ILE A 77 10.11 13.63 -5.46
N ASP A 78 9.81 14.90 -5.14
CA ASP A 78 9.09 15.26 -3.91
C ASP A 78 7.67 14.69 -3.87
N GLU A 79 6.93 14.79 -4.98
CA GLU A 79 5.59 14.21 -5.08
C GLU A 79 5.66 12.69 -4.89
N TRP A 80 6.57 12.00 -5.59
CA TRP A 80 6.74 10.56 -5.45
C TRP A 80 7.14 10.15 -4.03
N GLY A 81 8.07 10.88 -3.41
CA GLY A 81 8.50 10.61 -2.05
C GLY A 81 7.35 10.71 -1.05
N THR A 82 6.51 11.73 -1.19
CA THR A 82 5.30 11.89 -0.37
C THR A 82 4.35 10.71 -0.55
N ARG A 83 4.10 10.29 -1.81
CA ARG A 83 3.22 9.15 -2.10
C ARG A 83 3.73 7.83 -1.54
N PHE A 84 5.03 7.55 -1.60
CA PHE A 84 5.58 6.33 -1.01
C PHE A 84 5.42 6.29 0.52
N VAL A 85 5.52 7.45 1.18
CA VAL A 85 5.28 7.53 2.63
C VAL A 85 3.80 7.33 2.95
N ASP A 86 2.90 7.94 2.17
CA ASP A 86 1.45 7.74 2.33
C ASP A 86 1.04 6.27 2.16
N GLU A 87 1.68 5.53 1.24
CA GLU A 87 1.44 4.09 1.06
C GLU A 87 1.80 3.22 2.27
N LEU A 88 2.60 3.75 3.21
CA LEU A 88 2.95 3.07 4.45
C LEU A 88 1.92 3.29 5.56
N ASP A 89 0.96 4.23 5.39
CA ASP A 89 -0.16 4.39 6.31
C ASP A 89 -1.36 3.52 5.86
N TYR A 90 -1.41 2.29 6.36
CA TYR A 90 -2.52 1.38 6.07
C TYR A 90 -3.86 1.83 6.70
N ARG A 91 -3.87 2.80 7.62
CA ARG A 91 -5.13 3.40 8.10
C ARG A 91 -5.76 4.27 7.01
N LEU A 92 -4.95 4.93 6.20
CA LEU A 92 -5.44 5.68 5.05
C LEU A 92 -5.97 4.74 3.97
N GLU A 93 -5.24 3.65 3.67
CA GLU A 93 -5.71 2.60 2.75
C GLU A 93 -7.05 2.00 3.18
N ARG A 94 -7.22 1.71 4.49
CA ARG A 94 -8.50 1.26 5.05
C ARG A 94 -9.62 2.25 4.78
N ARG A 95 -9.41 3.53 5.09
CA ARG A 95 -10.42 4.59 4.90
C ARG A 95 -10.83 4.70 3.43
N ASN A 96 -9.87 4.77 2.54
CA ASN A 96 -10.14 4.82 1.09
C ASN A 96 -10.92 3.60 0.61
N GLY A 97 -10.66 2.42 1.18
CA GLY A 97 -11.41 1.19 0.89
C GLY A 97 -12.86 1.23 1.38
N GLU A 98 -13.11 1.81 2.55
CA GLU A 98 -14.47 2.04 3.09
C GLU A 98 -15.25 3.02 2.22
N ASP A 99 -14.64 4.16 1.87
CA ASP A 99 -15.25 5.17 0.99
C ASP A 99 -15.60 4.57 -0.39
N PHE A 100 -14.69 3.73 -0.92
CA PHE A 100 -14.93 3.03 -2.19
C PHE A 100 -16.10 2.05 -2.09
N LEU A 101 -16.20 1.29 -0.99
CA LEU A 101 -17.32 0.38 -0.75
C LEU A 101 -18.66 1.12 -0.69
N GLU A 102 -18.71 2.23 0.03
CA GLU A 102 -19.90 3.07 0.12
C GLU A 102 -20.29 3.59 -1.27
N ALA A 103 -19.34 4.18 -2.00
CA ALA A 103 -19.58 4.70 -3.35
C ALA A 103 -20.07 3.62 -4.33
N MET A 104 -19.54 2.39 -4.24
CA MET A 104 -19.98 1.28 -5.09
C MET A 104 -21.34 0.71 -4.67
N SER A 105 -21.69 0.74 -3.38
CA SER A 105 -22.96 0.20 -2.89
C SER A 105 -24.19 0.94 -3.44
N CYS A 106 -24.03 2.22 -3.78
CA CYS A 106 -25.09 3.06 -4.34
C CYS A 106 -25.19 3.01 -5.87
N ARG A 107 -24.24 2.35 -6.57
CA ARG A 107 -24.22 2.26 -8.03
C ARG A 107 -25.23 1.23 -8.54
N ARG A 108 -26.08 1.65 -9.49
CA ARG A 108 -27.09 0.79 -10.16
C ARG A 108 -26.75 0.49 -11.63
N ASP A 109 -25.58 0.92 -12.08
CA ASP A 109 -25.08 0.65 -13.43
C ASP A 109 -24.31 -0.69 -13.49
N ALA A 110 -23.77 -1.03 -14.66
CA ALA A 110 -23.00 -2.25 -14.86
C ALA A 110 -21.75 -2.37 -13.95
N LEU A 111 -21.21 -1.24 -13.47
CA LEU A 111 -20.05 -1.25 -12.58
C LEU A 111 -20.44 -1.73 -11.17
N GLY A 112 -21.64 -1.37 -10.69
CA GLY A 112 -22.12 -1.78 -9.36
C GLY A 112 -22.26 -3.30 -9.19
N SER A 113 -22.48 -4.06 -10.28
CA SER A 113 -22.51 -5.52 -10.25
C SER A 113 -21.16 -6.18 -10.58
N ALA A 114 -20.29 -5.50 -11.33
CA ALA A 114 -19.01 -6.04 -11.79
C ALA A 114 -17.85 -5.82 -10.82
N VAL A 115 -17.89 -4.75 -10.00
CA VAL A 115 -16.76 -4.35 -9.14
C VAL A 115 -17.16 -4.48 -7.67
N ARG A 116 -16.37 -5.22 -6.91
CA ARG A 116 -16.49 -5.30 -5.45
C ARG A 116 -15.14 -5.10 -4.79
N ALA A 117 -15.14 -4.36 -3.69
CA ALA A 117 -14.04 -4.38 -2.74
C ALA A 117 -14.38 -5.32 -1.57
N PRO A 118 -13.37 -5.92 -0.92
CA PRO A 118 -13.58 -6.63 0.34
C PRO A 118 -13.81 -5.64 1.48
N ARG A 119 -14.61 -6.01 2.47
CA ARG A 119 -14.79 -5.22 3.70
C ARG A 119 -13.50 -5.24 4.53
N PRO A 120 -12.92 -4.08 4.89
CA PRO A 120 -11.80 -4.05 5.81
C PRO A 120 -12.17 -4.56 7.21
N VAL A 121 -11.25 -5.25 7.87
CA VAL A 121 -11.43 -5.73 9.25
C VAL A 121 -10.75 -4.74 10.19
N GLY A 122 -11.50 -3.74 10.65
CA GLY A 122 -10.96 -2.56 11.33
C GLY A 122 -10.09 -2.84 12.55
N GLU A 123 -10.42 -3.86 13.34
CA GLU A 123 -9.67 -4.26 14.56
C GLU A 123 -8.24 -4.74 14.26
N LEU A 124 -7.94 -5.07 13.00
CA LEU A 124 -6.66 -5.61 12.55
C LEU A 124 -5.85 -4.61 11.70
N CYS A 125 -6.39 -3.42 11.47
CA CYS A 125 -5.73 -2.38 10.67
C CYS A 125 -5.03 -1.37 11.59
N SER A 126 -3.70 -1.37 11.56
CA SER A 126 -2.82 -0.51 12.37
C SER A 126 -1.77 0.22 11.54
#